data_AF-A0A0N5CVL4-F1
#
_entry.id   AF-A0A0N5CVL4-F1
#
_cell.length_a   1.000
_cell.length_b   1.000
_cell.length_c   1.000
_cell.angle_alpha   90.00
_cell.angle_beta   90.00
_cell.angle_gamma   90.00
#
_symmetry.space_group_name_H-M   'P 1'
#
loop_
_entity.id
_entity.type
_entity.pdbx_description
1 polymer ?
#
loop_
_entity_poly.entity_id
_entity_poly.type
_entity_poly.pdbx_seq_one_letter_code
_entity_poly.pdbx_strand_id
1 'polypeptide(L)'
;MNSSNILIFQVEVSKVEAPPLFDKALITHLERLSLVRFSDEQAIYNLKQAVSYANQLKLVDTTGIEPLETLLENIPCPLRDDIVDEDVMTKNEVLMNAAKTVEDYFVTPPGNIPLEESDKQYLEKIEQ
;
A
#
# COMPACT_ATOMS: atom_id res chain seq x y z
N MET A 1 -41.42 18.07 -5.65
CA MET A 1 -40.29 17.50 -4.88
C MET A 1 -40.12 16.06 -5.32
N ASN A 2 -39.35 15.84 -6.39
CA ASN A 2 -39.07 14.49 -6.87
C ASN A 2 -37.84 13.98 -6.13
N SER A 3 -38.08 13.18 -5.10
CA SER A 3 -37.06 12.38 -4.45
C SER A 3 -36.56 11.36 -5.47
N SER A 4 -35.44 11.66 -6.12
CA SER A 4 -34.73 10.71 -6.96
C SER A 4 -34.42 9.48 -6.12
N ASN A 5 -34.97 8.33 -6.53
CA ASN A 5 -34.57 7.01 -6.03
C ASN A 5 -33.08 6.84 -6.28
N ILE A 6 -32.26 7.06 -5.24
CA ILE A 6 -30.90 6.54 -5.20
C ILE A 6 -31.08 5.03 -5.12
N LEU A 7 -30.85 4.31 -6.22
CA LEU A 7 -30.67 2.87 -6.18
C LEU A 7 -29.43 2.61 -5.34
N ILE A 8 -29.63 2.31 -4.06
CA ILE A 8 -28.60 1.70 -3.24
C ILE A 8 -28.43 0.30 -3.81
N PHE A 9 -27.37 0.10 -4.60
CA PHE A 9 -26.95 -1.24 -4.99
C PHE A 9 -26.65 -2.02 -3.72
N GLN A 10 -27.57 -2.91 -3.32
CA GLN A 10 -27.31 -3.85 -2.24
C GLN A 10 -26.34 -4.91 -2.76
N VAL A 11 -25.15 -4.95 -2.19
CA VAL A 11 -24.16 -5.99 -2.48
C VAL A 11 -24.66 -7.31 -1.88
N GLU A 12 -24.82 -8.32 -2.71
CA GLU A 12 -25.13 -9.68 -2.25
C GLU A 12 -23.89 -10.30 -1.60
N VAL A 13 -23.77 -10.14 -0.29
CA VAL A 13 -22.62 -10.61 0.51
C VAL A 13 -22.34 -12.10 0.33
N SER A 14 -23.36 -12.91 0.00
CA SER A 14 -23.22 -14.35 -0.25
C SER A 14 -22.37 -14.70 -1.47
N LYS A 15 -22.24 -13.78 -2.44
CA LYS A 15 -21.43 -13.99 -3.66
C LYS A 15 -20.00 -13.48 -3.51
N VAL A 16 -19.71 -12.74 -2.43
CA VAL A 16 -18.39 -12.15 -2.20
C VAL A 16 -17.40 -13.24 -1.81
N GLU A 17 -16.27 -13.30 -2.52
CA GLU A 17 -15.18 -14.21 -2.19
C GLU A 17 -14.65 -13.94 -0.78
N ALA A 18 -14.40 -15.01 -0.02
CA ALA A 18 -13.80 -14.90 1.29
C ALA A 18 -12.38 -14.28 1.20
N PRO A 19 -11.96 -13.49 2.19
CA PRO A 19 -10.58 -13.03 2.26
C PRO A 19 -9.62 -14.23 2.38
N PRO A 20 -8.36 -14.09 1.94
CA PRO A 20 -7.37 -15.15 2.06
C PRO A 20 -7.14 -15.53 3.54
N LEU A 21 -6.58 -16.72 3.76
CA LEU A 21 -6.08 -17.08 5.08
C LEU A 21 -4.88 -16.18 5.39
N PHE A 22 -4.98 -15.43 6.48
CA PHE A 22 -3.89 -14.60 6.98
C PHE A 22 -2.99 -15.41 7.89
N ASP A 23 -2.29 -16.40 7.35
CA ASP A 23 -1.35 -17.21 8.11
C ASP A 23 -0.09 -16.43 8.51
N LYS A 24 0.73 -17.01 9.40
CA LYS A 24 1.98 -16.38 9.87
C LYS A 24 2.90 -16.01 8.71
N ALA A 25 2.99 -16.85 7.69
CA ALA A 25 3.83 -16.63 6.52
C ALA A 25 3.38 -15.39 5.73
N LEU A 26 2.08 -15.26 5.44
CA LEU A 26 1.51 -14.12 4.74
C LEU A 26 1.68 -12.84 5.54
N ILE A 27 1.39 -12.87 6.85
CA ILE A 27 1.56 -11.68 7.71
C ILE A 27 3.02 -11.24 7.74
N THR A 28 3.95 -12.17 7.97
CA THR A 28 5.39 -11.87 7.97
C THR A 28 5.83 -11.29 6.63
N HIS A 29 5.31 -11.81 5.52
CA HIS A 29 5.61 -11.31 4.19
C HIS A 29 5.09 -9.89 3.97
N LEU A 30 3.86 -9.60 4.39
CA LEU A 30 3.26 -8.26 4.29
C LEU A 30 4.01 -7.25 5.16
N GLU A 31 4.44 -7.65 6.36
CA GLU A 31 5.24 -6.78 7.24
C GLU A 31 6.57 -6.42 6.60
N ARG A 32 7.23 -7.39 5.96
CA ARG A 32 8.51 -7.18 5.28
C ARG A 32 8.35 -6.31 4.02
N LEU A 33 7.28 -6.49 3.26
CA LEU A 33 7.02 -5.73 2.03
C LEU A 33 6.65 -4.27 2.33
N SER A 34 5.86 -4.05 3.39
CA SER A 34 5.44 -2.71 3.80
C SER A 34 6.46 -2.00 4.69
N LEU A 35 7.44 -2.71 5.25
CA LEU A 35 8.33 -2.26 6.33
C LEU A 35 7.55 -1.80 7.59
N VAL A 36 6.34 -2.31 7.78
CA VAL A 36 5.44 -2.00 8.90
C VAL A 36 5.11 -3.28 9.66
N ARG A 37 5.25 -3.27 10.98
CA ARG A 37 4.83 -4.38 11.84
C ARG A 37 3.38 -4.20 12.27
N PHE A 38 2.61 -5.27 12.34
CA PHE A 38 1.29 -5.22 12.96
C PHE A 38 1.45 -5.05 14.49
N SER A 39 0.55 -4.25 15.08
CA SER A 39 0.56 -3.97 16.51
C SER A 39 0.00 -5.15 17.31
N ASP A 40 -1.13 -5.70 16.86
CA ASP A 40 -1.94 -6.70 17.56
C ASP A 40 -2.87 -7.47 16.61
N GLU A 41 -3.66 -8.38 17.19
CA GLU A 41 -4.69 -9.17 16.48
C GLU A 41 -5.78 -8.28 15.86
N GLN A 42 -6.09 -7.14 16.47
CA GLN A 42 -7.10 -6.22 15.97
C GLN A 42 -6.67 -5.59 14.64
N ALA A 43 -5.39 -5.27 14.48
CA ALA A 43 -4.84 -4.76 13.23
C ALA A 43 -4.99 -5.79 12.09
N ILE A 44 -4.75 -7.07 12.37
CA ILE A 44 -4.93 -8.17 11.40
C ILE A 44 -6.41 -8.36 11.08
N TYR A 45 -7.28 -8.31 12.08
CA TYR A 45 -8.73 -8.37 11.88
C TYR A 45 -9.20 -7.24 10.97
N ASN A 46 -8.75 -6.01 11.21
CA ASN A 46 -9.10 -4.84 10.40
C ASN A 46 -8.64 -5.00 8.95
N LEU A 47 -7.43 -5.54 8.74
CA LEU A 47 -6.93 -5.86 7.40
C LEU A 47 -7.83 -6.90 6.71
N LYS A 48 -8.22 -7.96 7.42
CA LYS A 48 -9.14 -8.99 6.90
C LYS A 48 -10.49 -8.40 6.50
N GLN A 49 -11.04 -7.49 7.31
CA GLN A 49 -12.28 -6.79 6.99
C GLN A 49 -12.12 -5.87 5.77
N ALA A 50 -11.01 -5.15 5.66
CA ALA A 50 -10.72 -4.29 4.51
C ALA A 50 -10.62 -5.10 3.20
N VAL A 51 -9.95 -6.26 3.23
CA VAL A 51 -9.88 -7.15 2.07
C VAL A 51 -11.25 -7.73 1.72
N SER A 52 -12.03 -8.16 2.71
CA SER A 52 -13.40 -8.63 2.49
C SER A 52 -14.29 -7.54 1.89
N TYR A 53 -14.09 -6.28 2.27
CA TYR A 53 -14.81 -5.15 1.69
C TYR A 53 -14.39 -4.89 0.25
N ALA A 54 -13.08 -4.91 -0.05
CA ALA A 54 -12.56 -4.75 -1.39
C ALA A 54 -12.98 -5.88 -2.35
N ASN A 55 -13.12 -7.12 -1.86
CA ASN A 55 -13.57 -8.26 -2.66
C ASN A 55 -14.97 -8.07 -3.28
N GLN A 56 -15.80 -7.16 -2.76
CA GLN A 56 -17.10 -6.82 -3.35
C GLN A 56 -16.95 -6.27 -4.77
N LEU A 57 -15.84 -5.60 -5.09
CA LEU A 57 -15.57 -5.07 -6.43
C LEU A 57 -15.43 -6.18 -7.47
N LYS A 58 -15.05 -7.40 -7.08
CA LYS A 58 -14.93 -8.55 -7.99
C LYS A 58 -16.28 -9.02 -8.54
N LEU A 59 -17.41 -8.60 -7.95
CA LEU A 59 -18.75 -8.89 -8.46
C LEU A 59 -19.12 -8.04 -9.68
N VAL A 60 -18.36 -6.97 -9.95
CA VAL A 60 -18.55 -6.12 -11.11
C VAL A 60 -17.87 -6.78 -12.30
N ASP A 61 -18.63 -7.03 -13.36
CA ASP A 61 -18.07 -7.53 -14.62
C ASP A 61 -17.28 -6.44 -15.33
N THR A 62 -15.95 -6.63 -15.40
CA THR A 62 -15.03 -5.74 -16.12
C THR A 62 -14.51 -6.38 -17.41
N THR A 63 -15.18 -7.40 -17.95
CA THR A 63 -14.77 -8.07 -19.18
C THR A 63 -14.73 -7.10 -20.36
N GLY A 64 -13.57 -6.97 -21.00
CA GLY A 64 -13.38 -6.08 -22.16
C GLY A 64 -13.30 -4.60 -21.81
N ILE A 65 -13.17 -4.25 -20.53
CA ILE A 65 -12.94 -2.88 -20.08
C ILE A 65 -11.45 -2.65 -19.87
N GLU A 66 -10.89 -1.65 -20.55
CA GLU A 66 -9.50 -1.25 -20.36
C GLU A 66 -9.32 -0.56 -19.00
N PRO A 67 -8.26 -0.89 -18.22
CA PRO A 67 -7.95 -0.21 -16.97
C PRO A 67 -7.70 1.29 -17.16
N LEU A 68 -8.21 2.09 -16.23
CA LEU A 68 -7.93 3.53 -16.20
C LEU A 68 -6.55 3.79 -15.60
N GLU A 69 -5.59 4.24 -16.42
CA GLU A 69 -4.24 4.60 -15.97
C GLU A 69 -4.13 6.08 -15.57
N THR A 70 -4.74 6.96 -16.35
CA THR A 70 -4.73 8.41 -16.14
C THR A 70 -6.05 9.01 -16.61
N LEU A 71 -6.51 10.08 -15.94
CA LEU A 71 -7.65 10.88 -16.40
C LEU A 71 -7.29 11.76 -17.61
N LEU A 72 -5.99 11.86 -17.94
CA LEU A 72 -5.43 12.77 -18.93
C LEU A 72 -5.20 12.06 -20.27
N GLU A 73 -6.28 11.54 -20.86
CA GLU A 73 -6.23 10.70 -22.07
C GLU A 73 -5.60 11.38 -23.30
N ASN A 74 -5.69 12.70 -23.37
CA ASN A 74 -5.23 13.49 -24.53
C ASN A 74 -3.92 14.25 -24.28
N ILE A 75 -3.21 13.93 -23.19
CA ILE A 75 -1.94 14.59 -22.86
C ILE A 75 -0.80 13.64 -23.21
N PRO A 76 0.06 13.99 -24.19
CA PRO A 76 1.23 13.17 -24.50
C PRO A 76 2.17 13.13 -23.29
N CYS A 77 2.96 12.05 -23.18
CA CYS A 77 3.98 11.93 -22.13
C CYS A 77 4.91 13.16 -22.16
N PRO A 78 4.95 13.98 -21.09
CA PRO A 78 5.78 15.17 -21.09
C PRO A 78 7.24 14.76 -21.11
N LEU A 79 8.00 15.32 -22.04
CA LEU A 79 9.45 15.16 -22.10
C LEU A 79 10.11 16.36 -21.42
N ARG A 80 11.19 16.09 -20.69
CA ARG A 80 12.09 17.11 -20.15
C ARG A 80 13.20 17.35 -21.16
N ASP A 81 13.50 18.62 -21.45
CA ASP A 81 14.65 18.98 -22.28
C ASP A 81 15.97 18.55 -21.61
N ASP A 82 16.96 18.17 -22.42
CA ASP A 82 18.29 17.79 -21.92
C ASP A 82 19.16 19.03 -21.65
N ILE A 83 18.69 19.86 -20.71
CA ILE A 83 19.32 21.09 -20.27
C ILE A 83 19.55 20.98 -18.76
N VAL A 84 20.68 21.50 -18.29
CA VAL A 84 21.02 21.55 -16.85
C VAL A 84 20.21 22.67 -16.21
N ASP A 85 19.54 22.36 -15.10
CA ASP A 85 18.84 23.37 -14.30
C ASP A 85 19.87 24.30 -13.61
N GLU A 86 19.63 25.61 -13.68
CA GLU A 86 20.48 26.62 -13.02
C GLU A 86 20.18 26.74 -11.52
N ASP A 87 18.96 26.42 -11.11
CA ASP A 87 18.49 26.48 -9.72
C ASP A 87 18.69 25.13 -9.01
N VAL A 88 19.94 24.80 -8.73
CA VAL A 88 20.32 23.56 -8.03
C VAL A 88 20.39 23.79 -6.52
N MET A 89 19.79 22.86 -5.77
CA MET A 89 19.89 22.86 -4.31
C MET A 89 21.36 22.78 -3.87
N THR A 90 21.73 23.59 -2.90
CA THR A 90 23.04 23.52 -2.26
C THR A 90 23.15 22.23 -1.45
N LYS A 91 24.39 21.77 -1.24
CA LYS A 91 24.68 20.61 -0.37
C LYS A 91 24.01 20.72 1.01
N ASN A 92 24.00 21.92 1.58
CA ASN A 92 23.39 22.16 2.89
C ASN A 92 21.87 21.97 2.86
N GLU A 93 21.20 22.42 1.80
CA GLU A 93 19.75 22.25 1.65
C GLU A 93 19.38 20.78 1.43
N VAL A 94 20.18 20.05 0.66
CA VAL A 94 20.00 18.60 0.44
C VAL A 94 20.11 17.82 1.75
N LEU A 95 21.07 18.17 2.60
CA LEU A 95 21.35 17.45 3.85
C LEU A 95 20.55 17.96 5.06
N MET A 96 19.79 19.05 4.94
CA MET A 96 19.18 19.75 6.06
C MET A 96 18.23 18.86 6.91
N ASN A 97 17.54 17.92 6.28
CA ASN A 97 16.59 17.01 6.95
C ASN A 97 17.21 15.64 7.28
N ALA A 98 18.49 15.43 7.01
CA ALA A 98 19.14 14.15 7.27
C ALA A 98 19.19 13.89 8.78
N ALA A 99 18.66 12.75 9.23
CA ALA A 99 18.69 12.37 10.64
C ALA A 99 20.11 12.22 11.19
N LYS A 100 21.05 11.78 10.34
CA LYS A 100 22.47 11.67 10.64
C LYS A 100 23.28 11.79 9.37
N THR A 101 24.39 12.51 9.45
CA THR A 101 25.38 12.62 8.38
C THR A 101 26.78 12.36 8.94
N VAL A 102 27.67 11.87 8.08
CA VAL A 102 29.12 11.77 8.36
C VAL A 102 29.83 12.21 7.11
N GLU A 103 30.71 13.20 7.22
CA GLU A 103 31.51 13.71 6.09
C GLU A 103 30.67 14.05 4.85
N ASP A 104 29.53 14.72 5.05
CA ASP A 104 28.56 15.08 3.99
C ASP A 104 27.83 13.90 3.31
N TYR A 105 27.93 12.69 3.86
CA TYR A 105 27.15 11.54 3.40
C TYR A 105 25.96 11.27 4.31
N PHE A 106 24.83 10.86 3.72
CA PHE A 106 23.76 10.21 4.47
C PHE A 106 24.28 8.90 5.05
N VAL A 107 24.12 8.72 6.35
CA VAL A 107 24.49 7.46 6.99
C VAL A 107 23.25 6.74 7.48
N THR A 108 23.21 5.45 7.17
CA THR A 108 22.19 4.52 7.65
C THR A 108 22.85 3.45 8.51
N PRO A 109 22.10 2.80 9.41
CA PRO A 109 22.52 1.52 9.97
C PRO A 109 22.86 0.54 8.83
N PRO A 110 23.72 -0.48 9.07
CA PRO A 110 24.07 -1.46 8.05
C PRO A 110 22.79 -2.04 7.41
N GLY A 111 22.57 -1.67 6.14
CA GLY A 111 21.38 -2.05 5.38
C GLY A 111 21.48 -3.48 4.87
N ASN A 112 20.32 -4.05 4.52
CA ASN A 112 20.18 -5.40 3.96
C ASN A 112 20.30 -6.56 4.96
N ILE A 113 20.01 -6.31 6.24
CA ILE A 113 19.71 -7.38 7.20
C ILE A 113 18.22 -7.72 6.99
N PRO A 114 17.86 -8.98 6.64
CA PRO A 114 16.46 -9.38 6.59
C PRO A 114 15.78 -8.99 7.90
N LEU A 115 14.59 -8.39 7.80
CA LEU A 115 13.73 -8.21 8.96
C LEU A 115 13.53 -9.58 9.58
N GLU A 116 14.00 -9.76 10.82
CA GLU A 116 13.82 -11.00 11.58
C GLU A 116 12.33 -11.41 11.56
N GLU A 117 12.06 -12.71 11.60
CA GLU A 117 10.69 -13.18 11.77
C GLU A 117 10.09 -12.54 13.02
N SER A 118 8.84 -12.10 12.94
CA SER A 118 8.18 -11.51 14.09
C SER A 118 7.92 -12.64 15.11
N ASP A 119 8.60 -12.59 16.26
CA ASP A 119 8.39 -13.52 17.39
C ASP A 119 7.17 -13.13 18.25
N LYS A 120 6.20 -12.43 17.65
CA LYS A 120 5.12 -11.81 18.41
C LYS A 120 4.01 -12.82 18.67
N GLN A 121 3.59 -12.88 19.93
CA GLN A 121 2.57 -13.80 20.45
C GLN A 121 1.23 -13.78 19.70
N TYR A 122 0.88 -12.69 19.01
CA TYR A 122 -0.34 -12.66 18.18
C TYR A 122 -0.27 -13.61 16.98
N LEU A 123 0.92 -13.93 16.47
CA LEU A 123 1.09 -14.83 15.33
C LEU A 123 0.82 -16.29 15.70
N GLU A 124 1.08 -16.68 16.94
CA GLU A 124 0.80 -18.02 17.44
C GLU A 124 -0.71 -18.30 17.52
N LYS A 125 -1.51 -17.25 17.72
CA LYS A 125 -2.97 -17.33 17.81
C LYS A 125 -3.67 -17.32 16.45
N ILE A 126 -2.94 -16.96 15.40
CA ILE A 126 -3.43 -17.00 14.02
C ILE A 126 -3.51 -18.44 13.49
N GLU A 127 -2.68 -19.34 14.03
CA GLU A 127 -2.60 -20.75 13.61
C GLU A 127 -3.63 -21.66 14.32
N GLN A 128 -4.44 -21.14 15.25
CA GLN A 128 -5.51 -21.85 15.98
C GLN A 128 -6.90 -21.53 15.38
#